data_AF-A0A537AMF5-F1
#
_entry.id   AF-A0A537AMF5-F1
#
_cell.length_a   1.000
_cell.length_b   1.000
_cell.length_c   1.000
_cell.angle_alpha   90.00
_cell.angle_beta   90.00
_cell.angle_gamma   90.00
#
_symmetry.space_group_name_H-M   'P 1'
#
loop_
_entity.id
_entity.type
_entity.pdbx_description
1 polymer ?
#
loop_
_entity_poly.entity_id
_entity_poly.type
_entity_poly.pdbx_seq_one_letter_code
_entity_poly.pdbx_strand_id
1 'polypeptide(L)'
;MSDGVAIPAWLLVVMAALAVWALYEHVVVPALRFLVTHPANQVIDELGERLRIGIRPFQRTKRQALIHSLLADRRVQAAAEKYSRDEGVTLPAALRRVERYAREIVPAFNAYLYFRIGYWIGRWIARSLYRVRIGYVDSEGIAKVGSDATVVFVMNHRSNMDYVLAAYLAADQAALSYAVGEWARIWPLSALIRAMGAYFVRRNSKDELYRRVLERYIAMATEAGVPQAVFPEGGLTRDGLMREPKLGVIDYMMRGFRIEGERDLVFVPLGINYDRVLEDRSLLIAAGPDAQRVGRVKTLWNTLAFAAHNLRLMLKSEWRRFGYACVNFGSPVSMRAYCGSRGVDFQRLSGEERKRETAALGEHLMRSVGQVVPVVPVPLMATVFVRNPERRLAALELKSEVERLIERLERSAARVYVPRRDLDYALDVGLRMLLMRRLVDENEGVYLAREKELPLLRYYANSIAHLLD
;
A
#
# COMPACT_ATOMS: atom_id res chain seq x y z
N MET A 1 32.53 -38.89 -35.69
CA MET A 1 31.52 -39.30 -34.69
C MET A 1 31.76 -38.45 -33.47
N SER A 2 30.85 -37.53 -33.14
CA SER A 2 30.96 -36.74 -31.90
C SER A 2 30.30 -37.54 -30.79
N ASP A 3 31.11 -38.19 -29.96
CA ASP A 3 30.64 -38.84 -28.74
C ASP A 3 30.04 -37.78 -27.81
N GLY A 4 28.74 -37.87 -27.58
CA GLY A 4 28.02 -36.98 -26.70
C GLY A 4 28.39 -37.27 -25.25
N VAL A 5 28.96 -36.28 -24.56
CA VAL A 5 29.22 -36.37 -23.12
C VAL A 5 27.88 -36.30 -22.39
N ALA A 6 27.46 -37.40 -21.76
CA ALA A 6 26.25 -37.46 -20.96
C ALA A 6 26.47 -36.77 -19.60
N ILE A 7 25.78 -35.64 -19.40
CA ILE A 7 25.84 -34.89 -18.14
C ILE A 7 24.66 -35.29 -17.25
N PRO A 8 24.88 -35.65 -15.97
CA PRO A 8 23.80 -35.90 -15.02
C PRO A 8 22.90 -34.68 -14.84
N ALA A 9 21.57 -34.88 -14.83
CA ALA A 9 20.59 -33.80 -14.74
C ALA A 9 20.79 -32.89 -13.51
N TRP A 10 21.26 -33.45 -12.38
CA TRP A 10 21.54 -32.66 -11.17
C TRP A 10 22.70 -31.67 -11.39
N LEU A 11 23.71 -32.05 -12.17
CA LEU A 11 24.87 -31.21 -12.45
C LEU A 11 24.48 -30.06 -13.37
N LEU A 12 23.59 -30.31 -14.34
CA LEU A 12 23.02 -29.26 -15.18
C LEU A 12 22.24 -28.22 -14.36
N VAL A 13 21.45 -28.65 -13.38
CA VAL A 13 20.71 -27.73 -12.50
C VAL A 13 21.66 -26.88 -11.65
N VAL A 14 22.74 -27.47 -11.11
CA VAL A 14 23.75 -26.72 -10.34
C VAL A 14 24.49 -25.72 -11.23
N MET A 15 24.91 -26.13 -12.44
CA MET A 15 25.56 -25.23 -13.39
C MET A 15 24.64 -24.09 -13.83
N ALA A 16 23.36 -24.37 -14.08
CA ALA A 16 22.37 -23.34 -14.40
C ALA A 16 22.17 -22.37 -13.23
N ALA A 17 22.10 -22.86 -11.99
CA ALA A 17 22.00 -22.02 -10.80
C ALA A 17 23.23 -21.11 -10.62
N LEU A 18 24.44 -21.65 -10.82
CA LEU A 18 25.69 -20.89 -10.76
C LEU A 18 25.79 -19.87 -11.90
N ALA A 19 25.38 -20.23 -13.11
CA ALA A 19 25.35 -19.30 -14.24
C ALA A 19 24.36 -18.15 -14.01
N VAL A 20 23.18 -18.44 -13.45
CA VAL A 20 22.20 -17.41 -13.04
C VAL A 20 22.78 -16.53 -11.93
N TRP A 21 23.48 -17.10 -10.95
CA TRP A 21 24.16 -16.34 -9.90
C TRP A 21 25.24 -15.42 -10.47
N ALA A 22 26.11 -15.93 -11.34
CA ALA A 22 27.18 -15.17 -11.97
C ALA A 22 26.62 -14.04 -12.86
N LEU A 23 25.56 -14.31 -13.63
CA LEU A 23 24.85 -13.30 -14.41
C LEU A 23 24.28 -12.19 -13.50
N TYR A 24 23.69 -12.58 -12.37
CA TYR A 24 23.16 -11.64 -11.40
C TYR A 24 24.27 -10.75 -10.81
N GLU A 25 25.38 -11.35 -10.37
CA GLU A 25 26.46 -10.64 -9.67
C GLU A 25 27.31 -9.76 -10.59
N HIS A 26 27.62 -10.24 -11.80
CA HIS A 26 28.57 -9.57 -12.69
C HIS A 26 27.92 -8.72 -13.79
N VAL A 27 26.64 -8.94 -14.10
CA VAL A 27 25.94 -8.18 -15.15
C VAL A 27 24.81 -7.37 -14.57
N VAL A 28 23.88 -8.01 -13.85
CA VAL A 28 22.66 -7.33 -13.36
C VAL A 28 22.99 -6.29 -12.28
N VAL A 29 23.77 -6.65 -11.26
CA VAL A 29 24.13 -5.73 -10.17
C VAL A 29 24.96 -4.53 -10.65
N PRO A 30 26.00 -4.69 -11.49
CA PRO A 30 26.77 -3.57 -12.02
C PRO A 30 25.95 -2.69 -12.96
N ALA A 31 25.11 -3.27 -13.83
CA ALA A 31 24.21 -2.51 -14.69
C ALA A 31 23.21 -1.68 -13.87
N LEU A 32 22.61 -2.28 -12.83
CA LEU A 32 21.77 -1.56 -11.88
C LEU A 32 22.54 -0.43 -11.19
N ARG A 33 23.77 -0.66 -10.72
CA ARG A 33 24.59 0.38 -10.09
C ARG A 33 24.92 1.53 -11.05
N PHE A 34 25.29 1.23 -12.29
CA PHE A 34 25.61 2.22 -13.32
C PHE A 34 24.38 3.07 -13.69
N LEU A 35 23.22 2.42 -13.88
CA LEU A 35 21.95 3.10 -14.14
C LEU A 35 21.50 4.01 -12.98
N VAL A 36 21.91 3.71 -11.74
CA VAL A 36 21.45 4.39 -10.52
C VAL A 36 22.28 5.64 -10.19
N THR A 37 23.56 5.73 -10.58
CA THR A 37 24.48 6.79 -10.10
C THR A 37 24.67 7.98 -11.04
N HIS A 38 24.56 7.81 -12.36
CA HIS A 38 24.82 8.90 -13.32
C HIS A 38 23.61 9.79 -13.69
N PRO A 39 22.37 9.28 -13.83
CA PRO A 39 21.24 10.08 -14.30
C PRO A 39 20.34 10.69 -13.21
N ALA A 40 20.57 10.38 -11.92
CA ALA A 40 19.61 10.72 -10.86
C ALA A 40 19.42 12.24 -10.66
N ASN A 41 20.51 13.03 -10.71
CA ASN A 41 20.42 14.48 -10.54
C ASN A 41 19.74 15.16 -11.75
N GLN A 42 20.03 14.71 -12.97
CA GLN A 42 19.39 15.22 -14.18
C GLN A 42 17.88 14.95 -14.18
N VAL A 43 17.46 13.75 -13.73
CA VAL A 43 16.05 13.42 -13.58
C VAL A 43 15.36 14.27 -12.50
N ILE A 44 16.06 14.61 -11.42
CA ILE A 44 15.52 15.50 -10.38
C ILE A 44 15.25 16.89 -10.95
N ASP A 45 16.18 17.43 -11.73
CA ASP A 45 16.04 18.77 -12.31
C ASP A 45 14.97 18.79 -13.42
N GLU A 46 14.91 17.76 -14.28
CA GLU A 46 13.84 17.62 -15.30
C GLU A 46 12.44 17.50 -14.68
N LEU A 47 12.32 16.77 -13.56
CA LEU A 47 11.02 16.51 -12.92
C LEU A 47 10.60 17.62 -11.95
N GLY A 48 11.52 18.47 -11.50
CA GLY A 48 11.22 19.60 -10.64
C GLY A 48 10.15 20.52 -11.21
N GLU A 49 10.12 20.67 -12.53
CA GLU A 49 9.15 21.51 -13.26
C GLU A 49 7.83 20.80 -13.58
N ARG A 50 7.82 19.46 -13.57
CA ARG A 50 6.62 18.66 -13.94
C ARG A 50 5.78 18.24 -12.74
N LEU A 51 6.43 18.05 -11.59
CA LEU A 51 5.75 17.60 -10.38
C LEU A 51 5.06 18.77 -9.69
N ARG A 52 3.77 18.62 -9.41
CA ARG A 52 3.03 19.59 -8.59
C ARG A 52 3.66 19.75 -7.21
N ILE A 53 4.10 18.64 -6.60
CA ILE A 53 4.90 18.65 -5.38
C ILE A 53 6.30 18.19 -5.74
N GLY A 54 7.18 19.18 -5.96
CA GLY A 54 8.58 18.94 -6.29
C GLY A 54 9.33 18.13 -5.23
N ILE A 55 10.41 17.46 -5.66
CA ILE A 55 11.28 16.67 -4.80
C ILE A 55 11.94 17.59 -3.77
N ARG A 56 11.64 17.37 -2.49
CA ARG A 56 12.11 18.22 -1.39
C ARG A 56 13.61 18.01 -1.13
N PRO A 57 14.34 19.02 -0.60
CA PRO A 57 15.76 18.89 -0.27
C PRO A 57 16.06 17.68 0.63
N PHE A 58 15.17 17.39 1.58
CA PHE A 58 15.28 16.23 2.47
C PHE A 58 15.36 14.88 1.73
N GLN A 59 14.65 14.73 0.60
CA GLN A 59 14.71 13.53 -0.23
C GLN A 59 16.01 13.45 -1.06
N ARG A 60 16.64 14.58 -1.35
CA ARG A 60 17.93 14.67 -2.05
C ARG A 60 19.12 14.43 -1.12
N THR A 61 18.94 14.64 0.19
CA THR A 61 19.98 14.44 1.19
C THR A 61 20.47 13.00 1.18
N LYS A 62 21.80 12.82 1.14
CA LYS A 62 22.42 11.49 1.23
C LYS A 62 21.94 10.78 2.49
N ARG A 63 21.58 9.50 2.37
CA ARG A 63 21.12 8.67 3.49
C ARG A 63 22.03 8.72 4.71
N GLN A 64 23.36 8.75 4.52
CA GLN A 64 24.32 8.87 5.63
C GLN A 64 24.18 10.18 6.39
N ALA A 65 23.96 11.30 5.69
CA ALA A 65 23.74 12.59 6.32
C ALA A 65 22.44 12.60 7.14
N LEU A 66 21.34 12.02 6.63
CA LEU A 66 20.09 11.86 7.40
C LEU A 66 20.29 11.01 8.68
N ILE A 67 21.07 9.93 8.59
CA ILE A 67 21.42 9.10 9.76
C ILE A 67 22.23 9.92 10.78
N HIS A 68 23.21 10.70 10.33
CA HIS A 68 23.99 11.57 11.21
C HIS A 68 23.13 12.66 11.84
N SER A 69 22.20 13.26 11.10
CA SER A 69 21.24 14.24 11.63
C SER A 69 20.36 13.63 12.72
N LEU A 70 19.90 12.37 12.57
CA LEU A 70 19.17 11.66 13.62
C LEU A 70 20.03 11.36 14.84
N LEU A 71 21.28 10.97 14.64
CA LEU A 71 22.22 10.76 15.74
C LEU A 71 22.51 12.05 16.51
N ALA A 72 22.60 13.19 15.83
CA ALA A 72 22.85 14.49 16.44
C ALA A 72 21.57 15.14 17.03
N ASP A 73 20.39 14.58 16.79
CA ASP A 73 19.13 15.16 17.27
C ASP A 73 19.01 15.10 18.79
N ARG A 74 18.68 16.24 19.41
CA ARG A 74 18.61 16.37 20.88
C ARG A 74 17.61 15.39 21.52
N ARG A 75 16.46 15.13 20.87
CA ARG A 75 15.45 14.18 21.41
C ARG A 75 15.95 12.74 21.33
N VAL A 76 16.69 12.41 20.28
CA VAL A 76 17.29 11.09 20.09
C VAL A 76 18.45 10.86 21.07
N GLN A 77 19.32 11.87 21.26
CA GLN A 77 20.40 11.83 22.26
C GLN A 77 19.84 11.63 23.68
N ALA A 78 18.83 12.40 24.08
CA ALA A 78 18.17 12.23 25.38
C ALA A 78 17.55 10.83 25.54
N ALA A 79 16.96 10.28 24.49
CA ALA A 79 16.44 8.91 24.50
C ALA A 79 17.55 7.86 24.62
N ALA A 80 18.70 8.08 23.98
CA ALA A 80 19.87 7.20 24.09
C ALA A 80 20.49 7.24 25.50
N GLU A 81 20.57 8.41 26.11
CA GLU A 81 21.02 8.57 27.51
C GLU A 81 20.06 7.89 28.49
N LYS A 82 18.74 8.07 28.30
CA LYS A 82 17.73 7.36 29.10
C LYS A 82 17.90 5.85 28.96
N TYR A 83 18.01 5.33 27.74
CA TYR A 83 18.22 3.92 27.48
C TYR A 83 19.53 3.40 28.09
N SER A 84 20.60 4.18 28.03
CA SER A 84 21.89 3.87 28.66
C SER A 84 21.76 3.69 30.18
N ARG A 85 21.00 4.58 30.84
CA ARG A 85 20.71 4.47 32.28
C ARG A 85 19.81 3.28 32.61
N ASP A 86 18.71 3.12 31.88
CA ASP A 86 17.69 2.10 32.15
C ASP A 86 18.22 0.67 31.94
N GLU A 87 19.07 0.45 30.94
CA GLU A 87 19.58 -0.88 30.57
C GLU A 87 21.02 -1.13 31.07
N GLY A 88 21.64 -0.16 31.76
CA GLY A 88 23.00 -0.29 32.29
C GLY A 88 24.10 -0.42 31.23
N VAL A 89 23.86 0.06 29.99
CA VAL A 89 24.83 0.02 28.89
C VAL A 89 25.55 1.36 28.74
N THR A 90 26.75 1.37 28.18
CA THR A 90 27.48 2.63 27.92
C THR A 90 26.78 3.48 26.85
N LEU A 91 26.86 4.80 26.95
CA LEU A 91 26.27 5.71 25.96
C LEU A 91 26.72 5.42 24.51
N PRO A 92 28.02 5.13 24.23
CA PRO A 92 28.43 4.71 22.89
C PRO A 92 27.74 3.42 22.41
N ALA A 93 27.41 2.47 23.30
CA ALA A 93 26.65 1.28 22.94
C ALA A 93 25.19 1.63 22.58
N ALA A 94 24.57 2.52 23.35
CA ALA A 94 23.24 3.05 23.04
C ALA A 94 23.22 3.79 21.69
N LEU A 95 24.22 4.63 21.40
CA LEU A 95 24.32 5.34 20.12
C LEU A 95 24.55 4.40 18.93
N ARG A 96 25.32 3.31 19.09
CA ARG A 96 25.41 2.25 18.07
C ARG A 96 24.07 1.56 17.81
N ARG A 97 23.22 1.44 18.84
CA ARG A 97 21.84 0.94 18.71
C ARG A 97 20.98 1.92 17.93
N VAL A 98 21.04 3.21 18.26
CA VAL A 98 20.38 4.29 17.52
C VAL A 98 20.79 4.28 16.06
N GLU A 99 22.08 4.18 15.76
CA GLU A 99 22.57 4.13 14.39
C GLU A 99 22.01 2.93 13.62
N ARG A 100 21.93 1.75 14.27
CA ARG A 100 21.30 0.57 13.67
C ARG A 100 19.82 0.81 13.35
N TYR A 101 19.10 1.47 14.25
CA TYR A 101 17.69 1.83 14.04
C TYR A 101 17.53 2.87 12.93
N ALA A 102 18.36 3.92 12.93
CA ALA A 102 18.37 4.91 11.86
C ALA A 102 18.70 4.27 10.51
N ARG A 103 19.67 3.35 10.43
CA ARG A 103 19.95 2.57 9.23
C ARG A 103 18.75 1.72 8.83
N GLU A 104 18.02 1.14 9.77
CA GLU A 104 16.82 0.38 9.45
C GLU A 104 15.72 1.26 8.85
N ILE A 105 15.47 2.42 9.43
CA ILE A 105 14.36 3.32 9.10
C ILE A 105 14.64 4.17 7.85
N VAL A 106 15.79 4.85 7.79
CA VAL A 106 16.07 5.88 6.78
C VAL A 106 16.17 5.26 5.37
N PRO A 107 15.39 5.77 4.39
CA PRO A 107 15.41 5.30 3.01
C PRO A 107 16.66 5.76 2.27
N ALA A 108 16.87 5.20 1.09
CA ALA A 108 17.98 5.53 0.19
C ALA A 108 17.42 6.03 -1.14
N PHE A 109 16.54 7.04 -1.10
CA PHE A 109 15.76 7.49 -2.26
C PHE A 109 16.66 7.75 -3.48
N ASN A 110 16.26 7.18 -4.62
CA ASN A 110 16.91 7.41 -5.90
C ASN A 110 15.86 7.80 -6.93
N ALA A 111 15.90 9.05 -7.38
CA ALA A 111 14.90 9.61 -8.28
C ALA A 111 14.86 8.89 -9.64
N TYR A 112 16.01 8.51 -10.20
CA TYR A 112 16.05 7.76 -11.46
C TYR A 112 15.32 6.42 -11.33
N LEU A 113 15.66 5.65 -10.30
CA LEU A 113 15.01 4.37 -10.05
C LEU A 113 13.52 4.56 -9.78
N TYR A 114 13.13 5.61 -9.05
CA TYR A 114 11.72 5.90 -8.78
C TYR A 114 10.93 6.21 -10.06
N PHE A 115 11.36 7.21 -10.83
CA PHE A 115 10.56 7.77 -11.92
C PHE A 115 10.76 7.10 -13.27
N ARG A 116 11.95 6.53 -13.56
CA ARG A 116 12.22 5.93 -14.87
C ARG A 116 11.96 4.43 -14.88
N ILE A 117 12.39 3.75 -13.83
CA ILE A 117 12.29 2.28 -13.75
C ILE A 117 11.03 1.88 -12.98
N GLY A 118 10.90 2.34 -11.73
CA GLY A 118 9.85 1.95 -10.81
C GLY A 118 8.47 2.31 -11.32
N TYR A 119 8.28 3.54 -11.82
CA TYR A 119 7.04 3.95 -12.47
C TYR A 119 6.67 3.06 -13.67
N TRP A 120 7.63 2.81 -14.57
CA TRP A 120 7.39 1.99 -15.76
C TRP A 120 7.01 0.55 -15.40
N ILE A 121 7.79 -0.09 -14.52
CA ILE A 121 7.50 -1.45 -14.03
C ILE A 121 6.14 -1.47 -13.32
N GLY A 122 5.89 -0.54 -12.41
CA GLY A 122 4.64 -0.47 -11.64
C GLY A 122 3.43 -0.30 -12.55
N ARG A 123 3.51 0.61 -13.53
CA ARG A 123 2.47 0.82 -14.55
C ARG A 123 2.26 -0.44 -15.39
N TRP A 124 3.33 -1.10 -15.82
CA TRP A 124 3.23 -2.33 -16.60
C TRP A 124 2.58 -3.46 -15.82
N ILE A 125 3.00 -3.70 -14.57
CA ILE A 125 2.39 -4.71 -13.67
C ILE A 125 0.92 -4.38 -13.41
N ALA A 126 0.61 -3.12 -13.08
CA ALA A 126 -0.76 -2.72 -12.76
C ALA A 126 -1.71 -2.91 -13.95
N ARG A 127 -1.29 -2.49 -15.15
CA ARG A 127 -2.11 -2.56 -16.39
C ARG A 127 -2.10 -3.93 -17.05
N SER A 128 -1.07 -4.74 -16.78
CA SER A 128 -1.10 -6.16 -17.13
C SER A 128 -2.19 -6.78 -16.28
N LEU A 129 -2.03 -6.86 -14.95
CA LEU A 129 -2.92 -7.56 -14.04
C LEU A 129 -4.36 -7.05 -14.00
N TYR A 130 -4.57 -5.72 -14.02
CA TYR A 130 -5.87 -5.11 -13.79
C TYR A 130 -6.28 -4.11 -14.86
N ARG A 131 -7.60 -3.89 -14.97
CA ARG A 131 -8.17 -2.69 -15.59
C ARG A 131 -8.13 -1.56 -14.57
N VAL A 132 -6.99 -0.88 -14.48
CA VAL A 132 -6.81 0.22 -13.51
C VAL A 132 -7.70 1.42 -13.89
N ARG A 133 -8.41 1.95 -12.91
CA ARG A 133 -9.36 3.06 -13.08
C ARG A 133 -9.26 4.04 -11.92
N ILE A 134 -9.38 5.32 -12.26
CA ILE A 134 -9.64 6.37 -11.28
C ILE A 134 -11.14 6.64 -11.40
N GLY A 135 -11.89 6.36 -10.34
CA GLY A 135 -13.36 6.48 -10.35
C GLY A 135 -13.81 7.91 -10.05
N TYR A 136 -13.28 8.47 -8.97
CA TYR A 136 -13.61 9.80 -8.47
C TYR A 136 -12.35 10.54 -8.01
N VAL A 137 -12.30 11.85 -8.26
CA VAL A 137 -11.26 12.76 -7.78
C VAL A 137 -11.92 14.07 -7.37
N ASP A 138 -11.79 14.47 -6.10
CA ASP A 138 -12.11 15.83 -5.66
C ASP A 138 -11.05 16.81 -6.21
N SER A 139 -11.19 17.15 -7.49
CA SER A 139 -10.23 17.98 -8.21
C SER A 139 -10.17 19.40 -7.64
N GLU A 140 -11.31 19.94 -7.18
CA GLU A 140 -11.38 21.26 -6.58
C GLU A 140 -10.69 21.31 -5.21
N GLY A 141 -10.98 20.34 -4.34
CA GLY A 141 -10.32 20.22 -3.04
C GLY A 141 -8.82 20.01 -3.21
N ILE A 142 -8.43 19.13 -4.14
CA ILE A 142 -7.03 18.89 -4.48
C ILE A 142 -6.38 20.15 -5.01
N ALA A 143 -7.02 20.94 -5.87
CA ALA A 143 -6.46 22.19 -6.41
C ALA A 143 -6.19 23.26 -5.34
N LYS A 144 -6.99 23.28 -4.26
CA LYS A 144 -6.82 24.21 -3.12
C LYS A 144 -5.61 23.89 -2.23
N VAL A 145 -5.00 22.70 -2.36
CA VAL A 145 -3.80 22.33 -1.60
C VAL A 145 -2.60 23.14 -2.10
N GLY A 146 -1.96 23.91 -1.22
CA GLY A 146 -0.74 24.65 -1.53
C GLY A 146 0.39 23.74 -2.03
N SER A 147 1.18 24.19 -3.00
CA SER A 147 2.32 23.44 -3.54
C SER A 147 3.46 23.27 -2.52
N ASP A 148 3.48 24.10 -1.49
CA ASP A 148 4.41 24.10 -0.36
C ASP A 148 3.95 23.19 0.79
N ALA A 149 2.70 22.73 0.80
CA ALA A 149 2.13 21.87 1.83
C ALA A 149 2.83 20.50 1.89
N THR A 150 2.79 19.89 3.08
CA THR A 150 3.15 18.50 3.30
C THR A 150 1.94 17.63 3.03
N VAL A 151 1.92 16.92 1.90
CA VAL A 151 0.81 16.04 1.53
C VAL A 151 1.05 14.62 2.00
N VAL A 152 0.06 14.06 2.68
CA VAL A 152 0.07 12.66 3.15
C VAL A 152 -1.14 11.93 2.59
N PHE A 153 -0.90 10.93 1.75
CA PHE A 153 -1.94 10.04 1.27
C PHE A 153 -2.30 9.02 2.35
N VAL A 154 -3.57 8.97 2.74
CA VAL A 154 -4.09 8.05 3.75
C VAL A 154 -5.07 7.11 3.07
N MET A 155 -4.85 5.81 3.17
CA MET A 155 -5.65 4.84 2.41
C MET A 155 -5.90 3.53 3.14
N ASN A 156 -6.95 2.82 2.73
CA ASN A 156 -7.24 1.46 3.16
C ASN A 156 -6.23 0.48 2.56
N HIS A 157 -6.07 -0.71 3.16
CA HIS A 157 -5.06 -1.69 2.74
C HIS A 157 -5.63 -3.09 2.50
N ARG A 158 -5.74 -3.46 1.23
CA ARG A 158 -6.33 -4.74 0.79
C ARG A 158 -5.33 -5.66 0.11
N SER A 159 -4.36 -5.12 -0.62
CA SER A 159 -3.38 -5.92 -1.36
C SER A 159 -1.98 -5.30 -1.25
N ASN A 160 -0.92 -6.10 -1.40
CA ASN A 160 0.41 -5.53 -1.62
C ASN A 160 0.47 -4.75 -2.94
N MET A 161 -0.48 -4.99 -3.86
CA MET A 161 -0.67 -4.19 -5.06
C MET A 161 -1.02 -2.72 -4.77
N ASP A 162 -1.53 -2.38 -3.57
CA ASP A 162 -1.87 -1.01 -3.19
C ASP A 162 -0.66 -0.08 -3.26
N TYR A 163 0.54 -0.55 -2.85
CA TYR A 163 1.78 0.22 -2.96
C TYR A 163 2.11 0.56 -4.42
N VAL A 164 1.90 -0.42 -5.32
CA VAL A 164 2.19 -0.26 -6.74
C VAL A 164 1.18 0.69 -7.38
N LEU A 165 -0.11 0.57 -7.05
CA LEU A 165 -1.15 1.47 -7.55
C LEU A 165 -0.96 2.89 -7.05
N ALA A 166 -0.75 3.08 -5.74
CA ALA A 166 -0.53 4.40 -5.17
C ALA A 166 0.71 5.08 -5.79
N ALA A 167 1.81 4.35 -5.94
CA ALA A 167 3.03 4.90 -6.53
C ALA A 167 2.84 5.24 -8.01
N TYR A 168 2.21 4.34 -8.77
CA TYR A 168 1.89 4.56 -10.18
C TYR A 168 0.99 5.79 -10.38
N LEU A 169 -0.09 5.92 -9.58
CA LEU A 169 -1.08 6.98 -9.75
C LEU A 169 -0.60 8.33 -9.23
N ALA A 170 0.29 8.35 -8.24
CA ALA A 170 0.85 9.59 -7.69
C ALA A 170 2.14 10.05 -8.36
N ALA A 171 2.78 9.23 -9.20
CA ALA A 171 4.09 9.52 -9.78
C ALA A 171 4.13 10.82 -10.61
N ASP A 172 3.01 11.22 -11.21
CA ASP A 172 2.92 12.48 -11.97
C ASP A 172 2.69 13.71 -11.06
N GLN A 173 2.44 13.49 -9.76
CA GLN A 173 2.15 14.54 -8.78
C GLN A 173 3.29 14.72 -7.76
N ALA A 174 3.87 13.62 -7.28
CA ALA A 174 4.83 13.63 -6.18
C ALA A 174 5.70 12.37 -6.10
N ALA A 175 6.92 12.51 -5.55
CA ALA A 175 7.74 11.38 -5.09
C ALA A 175 7.29 10.92 -3.70
N LEU A 176 6.49 9.86 -3.63
CA LEU A 176 5.95 9.33 -2.36
C LEU A 176 6.97 8.56 -1.53
N SER A 177 7.03 8.88 -0.24
CA SER A 177 7.73 8.11 0.80
C SER A 177 6.74 7.27 1.61
N TYR A 178 6.90 5.95 1.58
CA TYR A 178 5.97 4.99 2.19
C TYR A 178 6.43 4.47 3.54
N ALA A 179 5.50 4.29 4.48
CA ALA A 179 5.70 3.42 5.64
C ALA A 179 5.51 1.95 5.23
N VAL A 180 6.58 1.15 5.25
CA VAL A 180 6.53 -0.27 4.85
C VAL A 180 6.81 -1.19 6.04
N GLY A 181 6.02 -2.25 6.16
CA GLY A 181 6.17 -3.26 7.21
C GLY A 181 7.34 -4.22 6.99
N GLU A 182 7.58 -5.09 7.98
CA GLU A 182 8.75 -5.98 8.01
C GLU A 182 8.76 -7.08 6.92
N TRP A 183 7.61 -7.38 6.31
CA TRP A 183 7.50 -8.41 5.26
C TRP A 183 8.41 -8.13 4.06
N ALA A 184 8.66 -6.85 3.78
CA ALA A 184 9.45 -6.38 2.65
C ALA A 184 10.97 -6.33 2.94
N ARG A 185 11.41 -6.83 4.10
CA ARG A 185 12.84 -6.81 4.52
C ARG A 185 13.69 -7.92 3.88
N ILE A 186 13.14 -8.71 2.98
CA ILE A 186 13.89 -9.75 2.26
C ILE A 186 14.77 -9.12 1.17
N TRP A 187 16.01 -9.58 1.06
CA TRP A 187 16.88 -9.20 -0.06
C TRP A 187 16.45 -9.99 -1.32
N PRO A 188 16.44 -9.40 -2.53
CA PRO A 188 16.85 -8.04 -2.88
C PRO A 188 15.74 -6.96 -2.78
N LEU A 189 14.49 -7.38 -2.50
CA LEU A 189 13.31 -6.50 -2.46
C LEU A 189 13.49 -5.29 -1.52
N SER A 190 14.14 -5.49 -0.37
CA SER A 190 14.35 -4.44 0.61
C SER A 190 15.22 -3.27 0.12
N ALA A 191 16.19 -3.54 -0.78
CA ALA A 191 17.03 -2.50 -1.38
C ALA A 191 16.23 -1.68 -2.39
N LEU A 192 15.45 -2.35 -3.24
CA LEU A 192 14.55 -1.69 -4.19
C LEU A 192 13.55 -0.79 -3.47
N ILE A 193 12.86 -1.30 -2.44
CA ILE A 193 11.86 -0.55 -1.67
C ILE A 193 12.47 0.70 -1.00
N ARG A 194 13.68 0.60 -0.45
CA ARG A 194 14.40 1.78 0.11
C ARG A 194 14.74 2.80 -0.95
N ALA A 195 15.15 2.35 -2.13
CA ALA A 195 15.50 3.21 -3.25
C ALA A 195 14.26 3.89 -3.85
N MET A 196 13.09 3.27 -3.74
CA MET A 196 11.80 3.88 -4.02
C MET A 196 11.33 4.87 -2.93
N GLY A 197 12.15 5.15 -1.91
CA GLY A 197 11.85 6.15 -0.88
C GLY A 197 11.07 5.64 0.33
N ALA A 198 10.81 4.33 0.44
CA ALA A 198 10.07 3.78 1.57
C ALA A 198 10.94 3.57 2.81
N TYR A 199 10.39 3.91 3.99
CA TYR A 199 11.00 3.69 5.29
C TYR A 199 10.35 2.50 6.01
N PHE A 200 11.15 1.74 6.74
CA PHE A 200 10.69 0.52 7.41
C PHE A 200 10.15 0.78 8.82
N VAL A 201 8.98 0.22 9.11
CA VAL A 201 8.32 0.28 10.41
C VAL A 201 8.15 -1.12 10.99
N ARG A 202 8.66 -1.32 12.20
CA ARG A 202 8.42 -2.53 12.99
C ARG A 202 7.01 -2.49 13.57
N ARG A 203 6.23 -3.55 13.36
CA ARG A 203 4.90 -3.66 13.95
C ARG A 203 5.01 -3.99 15.44
N ASN A 204 4.21 -3.31 16.28
CA ASN A 204 4.11 -3.58 17.72
C ASN A 204 5.48 -3.59 18.47
N SER A 205 6.43 -2.75 18.04
CA SER A 205 7.73 -2.69 18.69
C SER A 205 7.60 -2.17 20.12
N LYS A 206 7.97 -3.01 21.09
CA LYS A 206 8.04 -2.63 22.51
C LYS A 206 9.28 -1.79 22.85
N ASP A 207 10.27 -1.74 21.95
CA ASP A 207 11.50 -0.99 22.14
C ASP A 207 11.24 0.52 22.07
N GLU A 208 11.42 1.21 23.21
CA GLU A 208 11.19 2.65 23.30
C GLU A 208 12.20 3.46 22.49
N LEU A 209 13.48 3.07 22.52
CA LEU A 209 14.53 3.76 21.79
C LEU A 209 14.28 3.71 20.27
N TYR A 210 13.87 2.54 19.75
CA TYR A 210 13.45 2.42 18.34
C TYR A 210 12.29 3.35 18.00
N ARG A 211 11.24 3.37 18.84
CA ARG A 211 10.07 4.24 18.64
C ARG A 211 10.45 5.72 18.61
N ARG A 212 11.40 6.15 19.45
CA ARG A 212 11.90 7.54 19.45
C ARG A 212 12.68 7.90 18.19
N VAL A 213 13.51 6.99 17.69
CA VAL A 213 14.24 7.22 16.43
C VAL A 213 13.26 7.30 15.25
N LEU A 214 12.26 6.41 15.21
CA LEU A 214 11.21 6.43 14.19
C LEU A 214 10.35 7.69 14.26
N GLU A 215 9.90 8.06 15.46
CA GLU A 215 9.16 9.30 15.73
C GLU A 215 9.90 10.51 15.16
N ARG A 216 11.19 10.64 15.48
CA ARG A 216 11.95 11.80 15.02
C ARG A 216 12.15 11.82 13.50
N TYR A 217 12.42 10.67 12.88
CA TYR A 217 12.53 10.59 11.42
C TYR A 217 11.24 11.04 10.72
N ILE A 218 10.08 10.53 11.14
CA ILE A 218 8.79 10.89 10.53
C ILE A 218 8.47 12.37 10.76
N ALA A 219 8.74 12.89 11.96
CA ALA A 219 8.58 14.31 12.25
C ALA A 219 9.46 15.18 11.34
N MET A 220 10.75 14.85 11.18
CA MET A 220 11.66 15.56 10.28
C MET A 220 11.22 15.51 8.81
N ALA A 221 10.76 14.35 8.32
CA ALA A 221 10.24 14.22 6.97
C ALA A 221 8.98 15.07 6.75
N THR A 222 8.11 15.12 7.76
CA THR A 222 6.87 15.90 7.75
C THR A 222 7.16 17.40 7.79
N GLU A 223 8.07 17.84 8.66
CA GLU A 223 8.59 19.22 8.75
C GLU A 223 9.21 19.66 7.42
N ALA A 224 9.93 18.76 6.74
CA ALA A 224 10.60 19.05 5.48
C ALA A 224 9.71 18.99 4.22
N GLY A 225 8.39 18.78 4.37
CA GLY A 225 7.47 18.79 3.23
C GLY A 225 7.46 17.53 2.39
N VAL A 226 8.03 16.42 2.86
CA VAL A 226 8.15 15.18 2.08
C VAL A 226 6.75 14.59 1.84
N PRO A 227 6.35 14.34 0.58
CA PRO A 227 5.12 13.63 0.29
C PRO A 227 5.17 12.22 0.86
N GLN A 228 4.17 11.85 1.66
CA GLN A 228 4.14 10.56 2.34
C GLN A 228 2.87 9.79 2.00
N ALA A 229 2.93 8.46 2.16
CA ALA A 229 1.76 7.60 2.02
C ALA A 229 1.73 6.58 3.17
N VAL A 230 0.57 6.45 3.79
CA VAL A 230 0.37 5.62 4.97
C VAL A 230 -0.89 4.78 4.85
N PHE A 231 -0.81 3.58 5.41
CA PHE A 231 -1.92 2.64 5.57
C PHE A 231 -2.25 2.54 7.06
N PRO A 232 -3.20 3.34 7.58
CA PRO A 232 -3.48 3.37 9.02
C PRO A 232 -3.91 2.02 9.56
N GLU A 233 -4.53 1.16 8.74
CA GLU A 233 -4.89 -0.22 9.10
C GLU A 233 -3.69 -1.06 9.63
N GLY A 234 -2.46 -0.67 9.30
CA GLY A 234 -1.22 -1.30 9.77
C GLY A 234 -0.90 -2.65 9.12
N GLY A 235 -1.84 -3.24 8.37
CA GLY A 235 -1.69 -4.46 7.62
C GLY A 235 -2.88 -4.73 6.71
N LEU A 236 -2.76 -5.75 5.87
CA LEU A 236 -3.82 -6.16 4.95
C LEU A 236 -5.07 -6.60 5.72
N THR A 237 -6.25 -6.24 5.21
CA THR A 237 -7.51 -6.85 5.65
C THR A 237 -7.49 -8.37 5.43
N ARG A 238 -8.09 -9.12 6.35
CA ARG A 238 -8.12 -10.60 6.31
C ARG A 238 -9.48 -11.17 5.92
N ASP A 239 -10.52 -10.42 6.22
CA ASP A 239 -11.93 -10.74 6.04
C ASP A 239 -12.63 -9.75 5.11
N GLY A 240 -11.90 -8.78 4.55
CA GLY A 240 -12.45 -7.75 3.69
C GLY A 240 -13.01 -6.54 4.42
N LEU A 241 -13.08 -6.53 5.75
CA LEU A 241 -13.50 -5.34 6.51
C LEU A 241 -12.33 -4.35 6.65
N MET A 242 -12.64 -3.05 6.73
CA MET A 242 -11.63 -2.07 7.13
C MET A 242 -11.22 -2.32 8.57
N ARG A 243 -9.90 -2.23 8.84
CA ARG A 243 -9.35 -2.43 10.18
C ARG A 243 -9.33 -1.13 10.97
N GLU A 244 -9.32 -1.25 12.30
CA GLU A 244 -9.06 -0.13 13.19
C GLU A 244 -7.68 0.52 12.91
N PRO A 245 -7.59 1.86 12.95
CA PRO A 245 -6.35 2.56 12.63
C PRO A 245 -5.30 2.40 13.73
N LYS A 246 -4.06 2.15 13.32
CA LYS A 246 -2.85 2.27 14.12
C LYS A 246 -2.34 3.70 14.06
N LEU A 247 -2.55 4.41 15.17
CA LEU A 247 -2.37 5.86 15.27
C LEU A 247 -0.90 6.33 15.33
N GLY A 248 0.06 5.43 15.56
CA GLY A 248 1.44 5.83 15.86
C GLY A 248 2.11 6.68 14.79
N VAL A 249 1.96 6.34 13.50
CA VAL A 249 2.54 7.13 12.41
C VAL A 249 1.87 8.51 12.30
N ILE A 250 0.54 8.57 12.47
CA ILE A 250 -0.23 9.82 12.45
C ILE A 250 0.19 10.71 13.63
N ASP A 251 0.34 10.16 14.83
CA ASP A 251 0.87 10.88 16.01
C ASP A 251 2.25 11.48 15.71
N TYR A 252 3.14 10.71 15.08
CA TYR A 252 4.48 11.18 14.74
C TYR A 252 4.48 12.29 13.69
N MET A 253 3.58 12.24 12.71
CA MET A 253 3.38 13.33 11.75
C MET A 253 2.86 14.59 12.45
N MET A 254 1.88 14.46 13.35
CA MET A 254 1.35 15.61 14.11
C MET A 254 2.41 16.25 15.01
N ARG A 255 3.40 15.48 15.49
CA ARG A 255 4.56 16.04 16.21
C ARG A 255 5.50 16.87 15.34
N GLY A 256 5.53 16.63 14.04
CA GLY A 256 6.26 17.45 13.06
C GLY A 256 5.44 18.64 12.54
N PHE A 257 4.14 18.70 12.83
CA PHE A 257 3.26 19.77 12.38
C PHE A 257 3.13 20.88 13.42
N ARG A 258 3.17 22.13 12.96
CA ARG A 258 2.94 23.34 13.77
C ARG A 258 1.90 24.20 13.08
N ILE A 259 0.88 24.64 13.83
CA ILE A 259 -0.24 25.45 13.30
C ILE A 259 0.28 26.76 12.67
N GLU A 260 1.19 27.43 13.35
CA GLU A 260 1.85 28.67 12.92
C GLU A 260 3.10 28.41 12.05
N GLY A 261 3.34 27.17 11.65
CA GLY A 261 4.47 26.81 10.80
C GLY A 261 4.31 27.29 9.36
N GLU A 262 5.43 27.27 8.63
CA GLU A 262 5.48 27.69 7.22
C GLU A 262 4.57 26.85 6.31
N ARG A 263 4.38 25.56 6.63
CA ARG A 263 3.66 24.60 5.79
C ARG A 263 2.43 24.06 6.51
N ASP A 264 1.38 23.81 5.76
CA ASP A 264 0.27 22.99 6.24
C ASP A 264 0.60 21.49 6.12
N LEU A 265 -0.02 20.66 6.97
CA LEU A 265 -0.04 19.22 6.82
C LEU A 265 -1.41 18.82 6.29
N VAL A 266 -1.46 18.20 5.11
CA VAL A 266 -2.72 17.89 4.43
C VAL A 266 -2.83 16.39 4.21
N PHE A 267 -3.84 15.76 4.80
CA PHE A 267 -4.14 14.36 4.55
C PHE A 267 -5.10 14.22 3.38
N VAL A 268 -4.76 13.43 2.36
CA VAL A 268 -5.61 13.15 1.21
C VAL A 268 -6.15 11.71 1.32
N PRO A 269 -7.45 11.52 1.57
CA PRO A 269 -8.06 10.19 1.68
C PRO A 269 -8.09 9.49 0.32
N LEU A 270 -7.59 8.25 0.25
CA LEU A 270 -7.59 7.41 -0.94
C LEU A 270 -8.36 6.11 -0.65
N GLY A 271 -9.38 5.84 -1.45
CA GLY A 271 -10.14 4.60 -1.41
C GLY A 271 -9.70 3.67 -2.53
N ILE A 272 -9.33 2.43 -2.20
CA ILE A 272 -8.89 1.42 -3.15
C ILE A 272 -9.77 0.18 -3.02
N ASN A 273 -10.27 -0.34 -4.14
CA ASN A 273 -10.99 -1.60 -4.19
C ASN A 273 -10.73 -2.39 -5.48
N TYR A 274 -10.96 -3.70 -5.41
CA TYR A 274 -10.61 -4.66 -6.46
C TYR A 274 -11.75 -5.62 -6.76
N ASP A 275 -11.86 -6.01 -8.03
CA ASP A 275 -12.66 -7.19 -8.40
C ASP A 275 -12.01 -8.49 -7.94
N ARG A 276 -10.68 -8.51 -7.83
CA ARG A 276 -9.92 -9.63 -7.29
C ARG A 276 -8.69 -9.12 -6.55
N VAL A 277 -8.55 -9.52 -5.30
CA VAL A 277 -7.32 -9.31 -4.53
C VAL A 277 -6.40 -10.52 -4.76
N LEU A 278 -5.10 -10.29 -5.00
CA LEU A 278 -4.13 -11.37 -5.27
C LEU A 278 -4.00 -12.33 -4.09
N GLU A 279 -4.03 -11.77 -2.89
CA GLU A 279 -3.77 -12.47 -1.63
C GLU A 279 -5.04 -13.04 -0.99
N ASP A 280 -6.23 -12.87 -1.58
CA ASP A 280 -7.52 -13.10 -0.93
C ASP A 280 -7.65 -14.46 -0.22
N ARG A 281 -7.37 -15.57 -0.91
CA ARG A 281 -7.43 -16.92 -0.32
C ARG A 281 -6.41 -17.11 0.79
N SER A 282 -5.19 -16.59 0.61
CA SER A 282 -4.14 -16.71 1.62
C SER A 282 -4.46 -15.90 2.89
N LEU A 283 -5.08 -14.72 2.71
CA LEU A 283 -5.52 -13.85 3.79
C LEU A 283 -6.68 -14.48 4.56
N LEU A 284 -7.66 -15.05 3.84
CA LEU A 284 -8.80 -15.75 4.42
C LEU A 284 -8.36 -16.98 5.22
N ILE A 285 -7.46 -17.81 4.67
CA ILE A 285 -6.89 -18.97 5.39
C ILE A 285 -6.17 -18.52 6.67
N ALA A 286 -5.42 -17.41 6.60
CA ALA A 286 -4.73 -16.85 7.77
C ALA A 286 -5.67 -16.20 8.80
N ALA A 287 -6.95 -16.02 8.47
CA ALA A 287 -8.00 -15.54 9.37
C ALA A 287 -8.73 -16.68 10.09
N GLY A 288 -8.67 -17.90 9.57
CA GLY A 288 -9.38 -19.05 10.11
C GLY A 288 -8.84 -19.54 11.46
N PRO A 289 -9.66 -20.25 12.25
CA PRO A 289 -9.27 -20.78 13.57
C PRO A 289 -8.10 -21.78 13.48
N ASP A 290 -8.00 -22.54 12.38
CA ASP A 290 -6.94 -23.52 12.12
C ASP A 290 -5.73 -22.95 11.37
N ALA A 291 -5.49 -21.63 11.46
CA ALA A 291 -4.43 -20.95 10.71
C ALA A 291 -3.03 -21.47 11.08
N GLN A 292 -2.55 -22.49 10.38
CA GLN A 292 -1.16 -22.93 10.46
C GLN A 292 -0.28 -21.86 9.82
N ARG A 293 0.77 -21.43 10.54
CA ARG A 293 1.80 -20.55 9.97
C ARG A 293 2.51 -21.31 8.86
N VAL A 294 2.14 -21.03 7.62
CA VAL A 294 2.82 -21.56 6.44
C VAL A 294 4.29 -21.13 6.49
N GLY A 295 5.20 -22.11 6.53
CA GLY A 295 6.64 -21.84 6.57
C GLY A 295 7.11 -21.04 5.35
N ARG A 296 8.16 -20.22 5.53
CA ARG A 296 8.69 -19.30 4.49
C ARG A 296 8.94 -19.99 3.14
N VAL A 297 9.42 -21.23 3.16
CA VAL A 297 9.70 -22.03 1.95
C VAL A 297 8.43 -22.35 1.17
N LYS A 298 7.37 -22.79 1.87
CA LYS A 298 6.09 -23.13 1.25
C LYS A 298 5.40 -21.89 0.67
N THR A 299 5.52 -20.74 1.33
CA THR A 299 5.05 -19.45 0.81
C THR A 299 5.79 -19.06 -0.47
N LEU A 300 7.13 -19.17 -0.49
CA LEU A 300 7.92 -18.88 -1.68
C LEU A 300 7.55 -19.80 -2.84
N TRP A 301 7.40 -21.10 -2.57
CA TRP A 301 6.99 -22.09 -3.58
C TRP A 301 5.60 -21.77 -4.16
N ASN A 302 4.62 -21.46 -3.31
CA ASN A 302 3.28 -21.09 -3.77
C ASN A 302 3.30 -19.84 -4.65
N THR A 303 4.09 -18.83 -4.29
CA THR A 303 4.26 -17.61 -5.12
C THR A 303 4.90 -17.92 -6.46
N LEU A 304 5.96 -18.75 -6.48
CA LEU A 304 6.62 -19.18 -7.72
C LEU A 304 5.69 -20.02 -8.61
N ALA A 305 4.94 -20.96 -8.03
CA ALA A 305 3.97 -21.77 -8.74
C ALA A 305 2.84 -20.91 -9.31
N PHE A 306 2.34 -19.93 -8.55
CA PHE A 306 1.36 -18.96 -9.03
C PHE A 306 1.92 -18.11 -10.19
N ALA A 307 3.15 -17.61 -10.06
CA ALA A 307 3.80 -16.84 -11.11
C ALA A 307 4.00 -17.68 -12.39
N ALA A 308 4.51 -18.91 -12.26
CA ALA A 308 4.71 -19.84 -13.36
C ALA A 308 3.38 -20.22 -14.05
N HIS A 309 2.32 -20.44 -13.27
CA HIS A 309 0.99 -20.71 -13.82
C HIS A 309 0.46 -19.54 -14.63
N ASN A 310 0.55 -18.32 -14.09
CA ASN A 310 0.13 -17.12 -14.81
C ASN A 310 0.98 -16.88 -16.06
N LEU A 311 2.31 -17.07 -15.98
CA LEU A 311 3.19 -16.97 -17.14
C LEU A 311 2.83 -17.99 -18.22
N ARG A 312 2.50 -19.24 -17.83
CA ARG A 312 2.02 -20.26 -18.75
C ARG A 312 0.71 -19.86 -19.42
N LEU A 313 -0.24 -19.28 -18.67
CA LEU A 313 -1.49 -18.75 -19.25
C LEU A 313 -1.20 -17.60 -20.22
N MET A 314 -0.23 -16.74 -19.91
CA MET A 314 0.18 -15.64 -20.80
C MET A 314 0.79 -16.17 -22.10
N LEU A 315 1.69 -17.16 -22.00
CA LEU A 315 2.30 -17.81 -23.16
C LEU A 315 1.26 -18.55 -24.02
N LYS A 316 0.19 -19.05 -23.41
CA LYS A 316 -0.94 -19.70 -24.10
C LYS A 316 -2.04 -18.74 -24.58
N SER A 317 -1.88 -17.42 -24.37
CA SER A 317 -2.92 -16.41 -24.66
C SER A 317 -4.28 -16.64 -23.98
N GLU A 318 -4.33 -17.50 -22.96
CA GLU A 318 -5.51 -17.77 -22.14
C GLU A 318 -5.63 -16.80 -20.96
N TRP A 319 -4.62 -15.95 -20.78
CA TRP A 319 -4.53 -15.04 -19.66
C TRP A 319 -5.60 -13.94 -19.71
N ARG A 320 -6.30 -13.77 -18.60
CA ARG A 320 -7.31 -12.71 -18.41
C ARG A 320 -6.95 -11.85 -17.21
N ARG A 321 -7.21 -10.54 -17.34
CA ARG A 321 -7.07 -9.57 -16.24
C ARG A 321 -7.93 -9.96 -15.05
N PHE A 322 -7.48 -9.59 -13.86
CA PHE A 322 -8.15 -9.82 -12.58
C PHE A 322 -9.32 -8.86 -12.31
N GLY A 323 -9.97 -8.38 -13.37
CA GLY A 323 -11.03 -7.38 -13.30
C GLY A 323 -10.50 -5.95 -13.08
N TYR A 324 -11.29 -5.13 -12.41
CA TYR A 324 -10.96 -3.74 -12.08
C TYR A 324 -10.13 -3.62 -10.80
N ALA A 325 -9.20 -2.68 -10.83
CA ALA A 325 -8.62 -2.07 -9.64
C ALA A 325 -8.99 -0.58 -9.71
N CYS A 326 -9.87 -0.14 -8.82
CA CYS A 326 -10.39 1.22 -8.84
C CYS A 326 -9.83 2.00 -7.65
N VAL A 327 -9.44 3.24 -7.91
CA VAL A 327 -8.94 4.18 -6.91
C VAL A 327 -9.75 5.46 -6.97
N ASN A 328 -10.14 5.98 -5.80
CA ASN A 328 -10.79 7.27 -5.66
C ASN A 328 -9.97 8.17 -4.75
N PHE A 329 -9.96 9.47 -5.05
CA PHE A 329 -9.31 10.51 -4.27
C PHE A 329 -10.38 11.39 -3.62
N GLY A 330 -10.42 11.36 -2.30
CA GLY A 330 -11.32 12.15 -1.48
C GLY A 330 -10.85 13.57 -1.23
N SER A 331 -11.68 14.32 -0.53
CA SER A 331 -11.42 15.71 -0.18
C SER A 331 -10.22 15.82 0.78
N PRO A 332 -9.22 16.67 0.48
CA PRO A 332 -8.09 16.88 1.36
C PRO A 332 -8.50 17.47 2.72
N VAL A 333 -7.88 16.98 3.79
CA VAL A 333 -8.09 17.42 5.16
C VAL A 333 -6.86 18.24 5.60
N SER A 334 -7.02 19.56 5.67
CA SER A 334 -6.01 20.48 6.21
C SER A 334 -5.92 20.35 7.72
N MET A 335 -4.73 20.08 8.26
CA MET A 335 -4.52 20.03 9.71
C MET A 335 -4.59 21.41 10.34
N ARG A 336 -4.22 22.48 9.63
CA ARG A 336 -4.46 23.84 10.10
C ARG A 336 -5.96 24.12 10.30
N ALA A 337 -6.79 23.78 9.31
CA ALA A 337 -8.24 23.95 9.41
C ALA A 337 -8.89 23.01 10.45
N TYR A 338 -8.43 21.76 10.51
CA TYR A 338 -8.90 20.78 11.50
C TYR A 338 -8.60 21.23 12.94
N CYS A 339 -7.36 21.68 13.19
CA CYS A 339 -6.94 22.20 14.49
C CYS A 339 -7.70 23.49 14.83
N GLY A 340 -7.84 24.42 13.87
CA GLY A 340 -8.56 25.68 14.05
C GLY A 340 -10.04 25.49 14.39
N SER A 341 -10.73 24.59 13.70
CA SER A 341 -12.16 24.33 13.95
C SER A 341 -12.44 23.62 15.28
N ARG A 342 -11.46 22.91 15.84
CA ARG A 342 -11.57 22.22 17.13
C ARG A 342 -10.93 22.97 18.30
N GLY A 343 -10.17 24.03 18.03
CA GLY A 343 -9.38 24.73 19.06
C GLY A 343 -8.28 23.85 19.67
N VAL A 344 -7.73 22.90 18.90
CA VAL A 344 -6.74 21.93 19.38
C VAL A 344 -5.36 22.22 18.81
N ASP A 345 -4.34 22.25 19.67
CA ASP A 345 -2.93 22.30 19.26
C ASP A 345 -2.18 21.06 19.75
N PHE A 346 -1.92 20.12 18.84
CA PHE A 346 -1.22 18.86 19.11
C PHE A 346 0.19 19.04 19.70
N GLN A 347 0.83 20.20 19.50
CA GLN A 347 2.14 20.50 20.10
C GLN A 347 2.04 20.85 21.59
N ARG A 348 0.89 21.35 22.05
CA ARG A 348 0.65 21.76 23.44
C ARG A 348 -0.04 20.69 24.28
N LEU A 349 -0.64 19.69 23.66
CA LEU A 349 -1.36 18.62 24.36
C LEU A 349 -0.45 17.70 25.17
N SER A 350 -0.94 17.33 26.36
CA SER A 350 -0.30 16.35 27.23
C SER A 350 -0.52 14.91 26.74
N GLY A 351 0.15 13.93 27.37
CA GLY A 351 0.21 12.54 26.89
C GLY A 351 -1.14 11.87 26.62
N GLU A 352 -2.09 11.96 27.56
CA GLU A 352 -3.40 11.32 27.41
C GLU A 352 -4.36 12.12 26.54
N GLU A 353 -4.36 13.45 26.65
CA GLU A 353 -5.15 14.32 25.78
C GLU A 353 -4.76 14.14 24.32
N ARG A 354 -3.45 14.14 24.03
CA ARG A 354 -2.96 13.93 22.67
C ARG A 354 -3.38 12.56 22.14
N LYS A 355 -3.34 11.50 22.95
CA LYS A 355 -3.80 10.17 22.51
C LYS A 355 -5.28 10.20 22.11
N ARG A 356 -6.13 10.88 22.88
CA ARG A 356 -7.57 11.03 22.56
C ARG A 356 -7.78 11.82 21.27
N GLU A 357 -7.12 12.97 21.12
CA GLU A 357 -7.26 13.78 19.90
C GLU A 357 -6.67 13.10 18.67
N THR A 358 -5.55 12.38 18.81
CA THR A 358 -5.00 11.56 17.71
C THR A 358 -5.96 10.42 17.35
N ALA A 359 -6.66 9.82 18.32
CA ALA A 359 -7.68 8.79 18.05
C ALA A 359 -8.86 9.38 17.27
N ALA A 360 -9.38 10.54 17.70
CA ALA A 360 -10.45 11.25 16.99
C ALA A 360 -10.02 11.64 15.55
N LEU A 361 -8.78 12.07 15.35
CA LEU A 361 -8.21 12.32 14.02
C LEU A 361 -8.14 11.03 13.20
N GLY A 362 -7.65 9.94 13.78
CA GLY A 362 -7.57 8.63 13.13
C GLY A 362 -8.94 8.13 12.66
N GLU A 363 -9.97 8.25 13.50
CA GLU A 363 -11.35 7.91 13.16
C GLU A 363 -11.90 8.81 12.04
N HIS A 364 -11.65 10.12 12.11
CA HIS A 364 -12.04 11.06 11.06
C HIS A 364 -11.41 10.71 9.70
N LEU A 365 -10.11 10.40 9.69
CA LEU A 365 -9.40 9.99 8.49
C LEU A 365 -9.91 8.65 7.96
N MET A 366 -10.12 7.64 8.82
CA MET A 366 -10.65 6.35 8.39
C MET A 366 -12.08 6.44 7.85
N ARG A 367 -12.94 7.29 8.44
CA ARG A 367 -14.28 7.56 7.91
C ARG A 367 -14.19 8.20 6.52
N SER A 368 -13.30 9.18 6.35
CA SER A 368 -13.08 9.86 5.07
C SER A 368 -12.57 8.89 3.99
N VAL A 369 -11.66 7.98 4.35
CA VAL A 369 -11.19 6.89 3.47
C VAL A 369 -12.34 5.94 3.12
N GLY A 370 -13.10 5.51 4.12
CA GLY A 370 -14.25 4.60 3.96
C GLY A 370 -15.27 5.11 2.97
N GLN A 371 -15.65 6.39 3.08
CA GLN A 371 -16.62 7.05 2.19
C GLN A 371 -16.19 7.08 0.72
N VAL A 372 -14.88 7.06 0.44
CA VAL A 372 -14.37 7.09 -0.92
C VAL A 372 -13.96 5.72 -1.46
N VAL A 373 -14.08 4.64 -0.69
CA VAL A 373 -13.84 3.28 -1.20
C VAL A 373 -14.74 3.01 -2.41
N PRO A 374 -14.19 2.72 -3.60
CA PRO A 374 -15.01 2.47 -4.78
C PRO A 374 -15.76 1.14 -4.66
N VAL A 375 -17.03 1.14 -5.07
CA VAL A 375 -17.80 -0.09 -5.27
C VAL A 375 -17.54 -0.58 -6.70
N VAL A 376 -16.88 -1.72 -6.84
CA VAL A 376 -16.57 -2.36 -8.13
C VAL A 376 -17.45 -3.60 -8.36
N PRO A 377 -17.55 -4.14 -9.59
CA PRO A 377 -18.53 -5.16 -9.93
C PRO A 377 -18.54 -6.42 -9.04
N VAL A 378 -17.39 -6.99 -8.68
CA VAL A 378 -17.34 -8.24 -7.90
C VAL A 378 -17.85 -8.06 -6.47
N PRO A 379 -17.39 -7.08 -5.67
CA PRO A 379 -18.00 -6.75 -4.37
C PRO A 379 -19.51 -6.57 -4.42
N LEU A 380 -20.01 -5.96 -5.49
CA LEU A 380 -21.44 -5.72 -5.69
C LEU A 380 -22.20 -7.04 -5.89
N MET A 381 -21.76 -7.89 -6.83
CA MET A 381 -22.34 -9.23 -7.03
C MET A 381 -22.22 -10.09 -5.77
N ALA A 382 -21.05 -10.08 -5.14
CA ALA A 382 -20.77 -10.88 -3.96
C ALA A 382 -21.71 -10.51 -2.80
N THR A 383 -22.06 -9.24 -2.66
CA THR A 383 -23.02 -8.78 -1.64
C THR A 383 -24.42 -9.35 -1.88
N VAL A 384 -24.87 -9.42 -3.14
CA VAL A 384 -26.16 -10.03 -3.49
C VAL A 384 -26.18 -11.53 -3.19
N PHE A 385 -25.12 -12.26 -3.58
CA PHE A 385 -25.01 -13.69 -3.31
C PHE A 385 -24.87 -14.00 -1.80
N VAL A 386 -24.15 -13.19 -1.03
CA VAL A 386 -24.01 -13.37 0.42
C VAL A 386 -25.34 -13.14 1.15
N ARG A 387 -26.19 -12.23 0.65
CA ARG A 387 -27.54 -12.00 1.18
C ARG A 387 -28.52 -13.10 0.79
N ASN A 388 -28.22 -13.86 -0.27
CA ASN A 388 -29.09 -14.88 -0.85
C ASN A 388 -28.31 -16.20 -1.08
N PRO A 389 -27.70 -16.82 -0.05
CA PRO A 389 -26.70 -17.88 -0.24
C PRO A 389 -27.27 -19.16 -0.87
N GLU A 390 -28.54 -19.48 -0.58
CA GLU A 390 -29.22 -20.70 -1.06
C GLU A 390 -30.17 -20.43 -2.24
N ARG A 391 -30.40 -19.16 -2.59
CA ARG A 391 -31.34 -18.79 -3.64
C ARG A 391 -30.68 -18.96 -5.00
N ARG A 392 -31.37 -19.65 -5.89
CA ARG A 392 -31.05 -19.72 -7.31
C ARG A 392 -31.60 -18.46 -7.98
N LEU A 393 -30.74 -17.63 -8.56
CA LEU A 393 -31.11 -16.34 -9.14
C LEU A 393 -30.98 -16.38 -10.66
N ALA A 394 -32.07 -16.14 -11.37
CA ALA A 394 -32.01 -15.90 -12.82
C ALA A 394 -31.28 -14.57 -13.12
N ALA A 395 -30.75 -14.42 -14.33
CA ALA A 395 -30.02 -13.21 -14.74
C ALA A 395 -30.80 -11.90 -14.48
N LEU A 396 -32.10 -11.87 -14.78
CA LEU A 396 -32.96 -10.70 -14.55
C LEU A 396 -33.21 -10.42 -13.06
N GLU A 397 -33.35 -11.47 -12.24
CA GLU A 397 -33.48 -11.30 -10.79
C GLU A 397 -32.18 -10.76 -10.20
N LEU A 398 -31.03 -11.31 -10.62
CA LEU A 398 -29.72 -10.84 -10.18
C LEU A 398 -29.51 -9.37 -10.53
N LYS A 399 -29.87 -8.95 -11.76
CA LYS A 399 -29.86 -7.55 -12.18
C LYS A 399 -30.72 -6.69 -11.26
N SER A 400 -31.96 -7.10 -10.98
CA SER A 400 -32.87 -6.35 -10.10
C SER A 400 -32.34 -6.21 -8.67
N GLU A 401 -31.76 -7.27 -8.09
CA GLU A 401 -31.15 -7.20 -6.75
C GLU A 401 -29.95 -6.26 -6.72
N VAL A 402 -29.16 -6.23 -7.79
CA VAL A 402 -28.02 -5.34 -7.95
C VAL A 402 -28.46 -3.88 -8.08
N GLU A 403 -29.45 -3.60 -8.92
CA GLU A 403 -30.01 -2.25 -9.08
C GLU A 403 -30.50 -1.71 -7.73
N ARG A 404 -31.26 -2.51 -6.96
CA ARG A 404 -31.68 -2.14 -5.60
C ARG A 404 -30.50 -1.88 -4.65
N LEU A 405 -29.42 -2.67 -4.78
CA LEU A 405 -28.21 -2.46 -3.99
C LEU A 405 -27.50 -1.17 -4.37
N ILE A 406 -27.41 -0.85 -5.67
CA ILE A 406 -26.82 0.40 -6.17
C ILE A 406 -27.63 1.59 -5.66
N GLU A 407 -28.95 1.57 -5.78
CA GLU A 407 -29.80 2.65 -5.27
C GLU A 407 -29.57 2.90 -3.78
N ARG A 408 -29.42 1.83 -2.98
CA ARG A 408 -29.12 1.96 -1.54
C ARG A 408 -27.73 2.57 -1.30
N LEU A 409 -26.73 2.17 -2.07
CA LEU A 409 -25.37 2.73 -2.00
C LEU A 409 -25.32 4.20 -2.42
N GLU A 410 -26.06 4.58 -3.45
CA GLU A 410 -26.12 5.97 -3.91
C GLU A 410 -26.78 6.88 -2.88
N ARG A 411 -27.79 6.38 -2.14
CA ARG A 411 -28.40 7.12 -1.01
C ARG A 411 -27.42 7.40 0.14
N SER A 412 -26.41 6.55 0.34
CA SER A 412 -25.33 6.79 1.32
C SER A 412 -24.15 7.58 0.73
N ALA A 413 -24.32 8.16 -0.48
CA ALA A 413 -23.29 8.88 -1.24
C ALA A 413 -22.05 8.02 -1.58
N ALA A 414 -22.20 6.69 -1.60
CA ALA A 414 -21.14 5.78 -1.98
C ALA A 414 -20.73 5.97 -3.44
N ARG A 415 -19.45 5.73 -3.74
CA ARG A 415 -18.89 5.89 -5.08
C ARG A 415 -18.94 4.59 -5.86
N VAL A 416 -20.05 4.35 -6.55
CA VAL A 416 -20.23 3.18 -7.42
C VAL A 416 -19.50 3.39 -8.74
N TYR A 417 -18.58 2.47 -9.08
CA TYR A 417 -17.89 2.48 -10.35
C TYR A 417 -18.64 1.60 -11.37
N VAL A 418 -19.43 2.24 -12.23
CA VAL A 418 -20.11 1.58 -13.36
C VAL A 418 -19.22 1.67 -14.60
N PRO A 419 -18.57 0.58 -15.05
CA PRO A 419 -17.69 0.63 -16.19
C PRO A 419 -18.46 1.01 -17.46
N ARG A 420 -17.90 1.93 -18.26
CA ARG A 420 -18.53 2.44 -19.50
C ARG A 420 -19.90 3.11 -19.30
N ARG A 421 -20.31 3.40 -18.04
CA ARG A 421 -21.67 3.86 -17.70
C ARG A 421 -22.77 2.89 -18.15
N ASP A 422 -22.41 1.62 -18.27
CA ASP A 422 -23.29 0.54 -18.68
C ASP A 422 -23.38 -0.46 -17.53
N LEU A 423 -24.56 -0.52 -16.90
CA LEU A 423 -24.79 -1.40 -15.77
C LEU A 423 -24.72 -2.86 -16.20
N ASP A 424 -25.34 -3.23 -17.31
CA ASP A 424 -25.36 -4.61 -17.81
C ASP A 424 -23.93 -5.10 -18.05
N TYR A 425 -23.09 -4.24 -18.64
CA TYR A 425 -21.67 -4.53 -18.77
C TYR A 425 -20.95 -4.70 -17.42
N ALA A 426 -21.32 -3.93 -16.39
CA ALA A 426 -20.78 -4.09 -15.04
C ALA A 426 -21.15 -5.47 -14.46
N LEU A 427 -22.43 -5.87 -14.57
CA LEU A 427 -22.94 -7.15 -14.11
C LEU A 427 -22.19 -8.30 -14.79
N ASP A 428 -22.09 -8.26 -16.11
CA ASP A 428 -21.40 -9.26 -16.91
C ASP A 428 -19.94 -9.43 -16.50
N VAL A 429 -19.23 -8.33 -16.22
CA VAL A 429 -17.85 -8.40 -15.75
C VAL A 429 -17.77 -9.05 -14.38
N GLY A 430 -18.61 -8.63 -13.42
CA GLY A 430 -18.64 -9.18 -12.08
C GLY A 430 -18.97 -10.66 -12.07
N LEU A 431 -20.06 -11.04 -12.74
CA LEU A 431 -20.54 -12.41 -12.83
C LEU A 431 -19.52 -13.32 -13.53
N ARG A 432 -18.96 -12.89 -14.67
CA ARG A 432 -17.90 -13.64 -15.37
C ARG A 432 -16.70 -13.88 -14.46
N MET A 433 -16.31 -12.89 -13.65
CA MET A 433 -15.22 -13.05 -12.68
C MET A 433 -15.56 -14.07 -11.60
N LEU A 434 -16.79 -14.09 -11.07
CA LEU A 434 -17.23 -15.09 -10.10
C LEU A 434 -17.25 -16.51 -10.69
N LEU A 435 -17.74 -16.67 -11.92
CA LEU A 435 -17.80 -17.94 -12.64
C LEU A 435 -16.40 -18.49 -12.97
N MET A 436 -15.52 -17.66 -13.54
CA MET A 436 -14.13 -18.05 -13.84
C MET A 436 -13.37 -18.52 -12.59
N ARG A 437 -13.76 -18.01 -11.42
CA ARG A 437 -13.18 -18.36 -10.13
C ARG A 437 -13.95 -19.45 -9.38
N ARG A 438 -15.01 -20.00 -9.97
CA ARG A 438 -15.87 -21.06 -9.41
C ARG A 438 -16.48 -20.68 -8.05
N LEU A 439 -16.76 -19.40 -7.84
CA LEU A 439 -17.42 -18.89 -6.62
C LEU A 439 -18.95 -19.02 -6.72
N VAL A 440 -19.45 -19.01 -7.94
CA VAL A 440 -20.85 -19.16 -8.32
C VAL A 440 -20.91 -20.24 -9.38
N ASP A 441 -21.96 -21.05 -9.33
CA ASP A 441 -22.29 -22.05 -10.34
C ASP A 441 -23.42 -21.51 -11.24
N GLU A 442 -23.38 -21.87 -12.52
CA GLU A 442 -24.37 -21.52 -13.52
C GLU A 442 -25.02 -22.79 -14.07
N ASN A 443 -26.35 -22.80 -14.13
CA ASN A 443 -27.13 -23.80 -14.85
C ASN A 443 -28.26 -23.10 -15.61
N GLU A 444 -28.27 -23.19 -16.94
CA GLU A 444 -29.31 -22.62 -17.81
C GLU A 444 -29.64 -21.14 -17.51
N GLY A 445 -28.62 -20.30 -17.26
CA GLY A 445 -28.82 -18.87 -16.95
C GLY A 445 -29.29 -18.58 -15.53
N VAL A 446 -29.26 -19.59 -14.65
CA VAL A 446 -29.57 -19.48 -13.23
C VAL A 446 -28.29 -19.67 -12.41
N TYR A 447 -28.06 -18.74 -11.48
CA TYR A 447 -26.83 -18.63 -10.72
C TYR A 447 -27.04 -18.98 -9.24
N LEU A 448 -26.11 -19.74 -8.67
CA LEU A 448 -26.13 -20.12 -7.26
C LEU A 448 -24.74 -19.96 -6.62
N ALA A 449 -24.69 -19.36 -5.43
CA ALA A 449 -23.44 -19.25 -4.68
C ALA A 449 -22.94 -20.65 -4.25
N ARG A 450 -21.65 -20.92 -4.45
CA ARG A 450 -21.06 -22.16 -3.95
C ARG A 450 -20.84 -22.06 -2.45
N GLU A 451 -21.49 -22.92 -1.66
CA GLU A 451 -21.43 -22.91 -0.20
C GLU A 451 -19.99 -22.87 0.34
N LYS A 452 -19.10 -23.71 -0.20
CA LYS A 452 -17.66 -23.77 0.19
C LYS A 452 -16.90 -22.47 -0.07
N GLU A 453 -17.39 -21.61 -0.96
CA GLU A 453 -16.74 -20.35 -1.35
C GLU A 453 -17.47 -19.12 -0.77
N LEU A 454 -18.54 -19.31 0.02
CA LEU A 454 -19.22 -18.23 0.75
C LEU A 454 -18.28 -17.38 1.62
N PRO A 455 -17.25 -17.93 2.30
CA PRO A 455 -16.28 -17.11 3.01
C PRO A 455 -15.54 -16.11 2.10
N LEU A 456 -15.21 -16.52 0.87
CA LEU A 456 -14.55 -15.65 -0.10
C LEU A 456 -15.51 -14.64 -0.73
N LEU A 457 -16.76 -15.03 -1.01
CA LEU A 457 -17.80 -14.06 -1.39
C LEU A 457 -18.01 -13.01 -0.29
N ARG A 458 -18.05 -13.44 0.98
CA ARG A 458 -18.15 -12.54 2.14
C ARG A 458 -16.95 -11.60 2.23
N TYR A 459 -15.74 -12.06 1.95
CA TYR A 459 -14.55 -11.21 1.85
C TYR A 459 -14.75 -10.04 0.86
N TYR A 460 -15.33 -10.31 -0.31
CA TYR A 460 -15.61 -9.25 -1.29
C TYR A 460 -16.78 -8.36 -0.88
N ALA A 461 -17.86 -8.92 -0.32
CA ALA A 461 -19.00 -8.15 0.18
C ALA A 461 -18.62 -7.20 1.32
N ASN A 462 -17.78 -7.68 2.25
CA ASN A 462 -17.25 -6.89 3.36
C ASN A 462 -16.44 -5.67 2.90
N SER A 463 -15.95 -5.67 1.65
CA SER A 463 -15.20 -4.52 1.14
C SER A 463 -16.01 -3.24 0.99
N ILE A 464 -17.34 -3.37 0.95
CA ILE A 464 -18.31 -2.28 0.79
C ILE A 464 -19.37 -2.27 1.90
N ALA A 465 -19.24 -3.13 2.92
CA ALA A 465 -20.26 -3.26 3.97
C ALA A 465 -20.47 -1.96 4.74
N HIS A 466 -19.41 -1.24 5.07
CA HIS A 466 -19.45 0.05 5.78
C HIS A 466 -20.12 1.18 4.98
N LEU A 467 -20.42 0.97 3.70
CA LEU A 467 -21.17 1.92 2.86
C LEU A 467 -22.68 1.66 2.89
N LEU A 468 -23.10 0.56 3.52
CA LEU A 468 -24.48 0.12 3.60
C LEU A 468 -25.08 0.35 5.00
N ASP A 469 -24.25 0.70 5.97
CA ASP A 469 -24.62 0.92 7.37
C ASP A 469 -25.36 2.24 7.61
#